data_AF-A0A936MXV5-F1
#
_entry.id   AF-A0A936MXV5-F1
#
_cell.length_a   1.000
_cell.length_b   1.000
_cell.length_c   1.000
_cell.angle_alpha   90.00
_cell.angle_beta   90.00
_cell.angle_gamma   90.00
#
_symmetry.space_group_name_H-M   'P 1'
#
loop_
_entity.id
_entity.type
_entity.pdbx_description
1 polymer ?
#
loop_
_entity_poly.entity_id
_entity_poly.type
_entity_poly.pdbx_seq_one_letter_code
_entity_poly.pdbx_strand_id
1 'polypeptide(L)'
;MRILHVFAAWALVLPLWATAQTGPVIWNIKAVLPNGTTLDVKAFDRSGRVLDVKALEEDDTHVMDVKAMDNGAFLPVKVIAGDEAMRPVKAITAKGDVLDVKAIGPDGRRLDVKGVARAGHLVHIKAIGEDRALFAVKAIAPDGRMRDVKGLELSDEEERANGVAIEAHVKALPHPTDHDNDPVWNVKCVQPDGHLLGIKAIDAAGTLHDVKALLANGDATVLDIRALVNGREVPVKVLATQESPMPVKAVLPDGTLLDVKAVSADGTRLAVMAVRRLGNVFDIKALAPDGREMGVKAISPHGLFYDVKGVKLNADDTEGTVNGVAFRAHVKALPQP
;
A
#
# COMPACT_ATOMS: atom_id res chain seq x y z
N MET A 1 -61.82 -5.35 -56.65
CA MET A 1 -60.70 -4.61 -56.03
C MET A 1 -60.10 -5.52 -54.97
N ARG A 2 -59.00 -6.23 -55.30
CA ARG A 2 -58.32 -7.17 -54.38
C ARG A 2 -57.18 -6.42 -53.69
N ILE A 3 -57.20 -6.36 -52.36
CA ILE A 3 -56.14 -5.75 -51.55
C ILE A 3 -55.15 -6.85 -51.18
N LEU A 4 -53.92 -6.75 -51.70
CA LEU A 4 -52.76 -7.53 -51.24
C LEU A 4 -52.27 -6.92 -49.93
N HIS A 5 -52.06 -7.73 -48.89
CA HIS A 5 -51.26 -7.35 -47.72
C HIS A 5 -49.86 -7.91 -47.87
N VAL A 6 -48.88 -7.00 -47.91
CA VAL A 6 -47.44 -7.32 -47.86
C VAL A 6 -47.04 -7.36 -46.38
N PHE A 7 -46.57 -8.51 -45.90
CA PHE A 7 -45.90 -8.62 -44.61
C PHE A 7 -44.43 -8.23 -44.77
N ALA A 8 -44.01 -7.15 -44.10
CA ALA A 8 -42.61 -6.78 -43.95
C ALA A 8 -42.04 -7.48 -42.70
N ALA A 9 -41.10 -8.40 -42.89
CA ALA A 9 -40.34 -9.01 -41.80
C ALA A 9 -39.26 -8.04 -41.32
N TRP A 10 -39.34 -7.60 -40.06
CA TRP A 10 -38.29 -6.85 -39.40
C TRP A 10 -37.25 -7.83 -38.83
N ALA A 11 -36.03 -7.78 -39.33
CA ALA A 11 -34.90 -8.45 -38.72
C ALA A 11 -34.44 -7.65 -37.48
N LEU A 12 -34.66 -8.21 -36.29
CA LEU A 12 -34.05 -7.69 -35.06
C LEU A 12 -32.53 -7.97 -35.11
N VAL A 13 -31.74 -6.92 -35.31
CA VAL A 13 -30.31 -6.96 -35.01
C VAL A 13 -30.16 -6.66 -33.52
N LEU A 14 -29.94 -7.70 -32.72
CA LEU A 14 -29.56 -7.54 -31.32
C LEU A 14 -28.10 -7.08 -31.27
N PRO A 15 -27.78 -5.99 -30.56
CA PRO A 15 -26.39 -5.63 -30.32
C PRO A 15 -25.75 -6.69 -29.42
N LEU A 16 -24.68 -7.34 -29.89
CA LEU A 16 -23.75 -8.05 -29.02
C LEU A 16 -23.01 -7.00 -28.18
N TRP A 17 -23.38 -6.87 -26.91
CA TRP A 17 -22.56 -6.15 -25.96
C TRP A 17 -21.38 -7.06 -25.63
N ALA A 18 -20.25 -6.86 -26.32
CA ALA A 18 -18.99 -7.41 -25.87
C ALA A 18 -18.64 -6.71 -24.55
N THR A 19 -18.85 -7.37 -23.44
CA THR A 19 -18.29 -6.93 -22.15
C THR A 19 -16.78 -6.93 -22.30
N ALA A 20 -16.17 -5.74 -22.35
CA ALA A 20 -14.73 -5.61 -22.23
C ALA A 20 -14.34 -6.21 -20.87
N GLN A 21 -13.76 -7.41 -20.88
CA GLN A 21 -13.23 -8.03 -19.68
C GLN A 21 -12.02 -7.17 -19.26
N THR A 22 -12.23 -6.28 -18.30
CA THR A 22 -11.16 -5.52 -17.68
C THR A 22 -10.20 -6.51 -17.06
N GLY A 23 -8.96 -6.56 -17.56
CA GLY A 23 -7.91 -7.41 -16.98
C GLY A 23 -7.66 -7.08 -15.50
N PRO A 24 -6.88 -7.93 -14.79
CA PRO A 24 -6.66 -7.77 -13.35
C PRO A 24 -6.04 -6.41 -13.02
N VAL A 25 -6.41 -5.86 -11.87
CA VAL A 25 -5.72 -4.68 -11.31
C VAL A 25 -4.37 -5.15 -10.75
N ILE A 26 -3.29 -4.49 -11.19
CA ILE A 26 -1.92 -4.91 -10.87
C ILE A 26 -1.41 -4.17 -9.63
N TRP A 27 -1.00 -4.94 -8.62
CA TRP A 27 -0.39 -4.43 -7.39
C TRP A 27 1.11 -4.69 -7.37
N ASN A 28 1.88 -3.72 -6.90
CA ASN A 28 3.32 -3.83 -6.78
C ASN A 28 3.71 -4.69 -5.58
N ILE A 29 4.67 -5.60 -5.73
CA ILE A 29 5.27 -6.28 -4.58
C ILE A 29 6.51 -5.52 -4.13
N LYS A 30 6.53 -5.12 -2.87
CA LYS A 30 7.63 -4.37 -2.26
C LYS A 30 8.05 -5.00 -0.94
N ALA A 31 9.34 -4.91 -0.61
CA ALA A 31 9.80 -5.09 0.77
C ALA A 31 9.76 -3.73 1.49
N VAL A 32 9.22 -3.67 2.71
CA VAL A 32 9.07 -2.45 3.52
C VAL A 32 10.16 -2.42 4.58
N LEU A 33 10.97 -1.35 4.54
CA LEU A 33 12.05 -1.12 5.48
C LEU A 33 11.55 -0.36 6.73
N PRO A 34 12.25 -0.46 7.89
CA PRO A 34 11.82 0.16 9.15
C PRO A 34 11.63 1.69 9.09
N ASN A 35 12.33 2.36 8.18
CA ASN A 35 12.19 3.81 7.94
C ASN A 35 10.96 4.18 7.07
N GLY A 36 10.13 3.19 6.71
CA GLY A 36 8.96 3.34 5.85
C GLY A 36 9.33 3.66 4.39
N THR A 37 10.48 3.19 3.92
CA THR A 37 10.82 3.15 2.48
C THR A 37 10.58 1.74 1.93
N THR A 38 10.52 1.60 0.60
CA THR A 38 10.27 0.33 -0.07
C THR A 38 11.39 -0.06 -1.02
N LEU A 39 11.63 -1.38 -1.11
CA LEU A 39 12.48 -2.01 -2.12
C LEU A 39 11.61 -2.78 -3.10
N ASP A 40 11.98 -2.75 -4.38
CA ASP A 40 11.33 -3.54 -5.42
C ASP A 40 11.56 -5.04 -5.20
N VAL A 41 10.52 -5.86 -5.31
CA VAL A 41 10.66 -7.32 -5.36
C VAL A 41 10.51 -7.79 -6.80
N LYS A 42 11.52 -8.48 -7.32
CA LYS A 42 11.59 -8.95 -8.72
C LYS A 42 12.05 -10.40 -8.78
N ALA A 43 11.75 -11.06 -9.89
CA ALA A 43 12.26 -12.39 -10.20
C ALA A 43 13.43 -12.30 -11.20
N PHE A 44 14.42 -13.17 -11.04
CA PHE A 44 15.64 -13.19 -11.84
C PHE A 44 15.89 -14.57 -12.40
N ASP A 45 16.14 -14.68 -13.70
CA ASP A 45 16.66 -15.90 -14.28
C ASP A 45 18.19 -16.01 -14.18
N ARG A 46 18.74 -17.15 -14.60
CA ARG A 46 20.18 -17.42 -14.56
C ARG A 46 21.01 -16.48 -15.44
N SER A 47 20.40 -15.86 -16.46
CA SER A 47 21.06 -14.86 -17.31
C SER A 47 21.07 -13.46 -16.69
N GLY A 48 20.32 -13.26 -15.59
CA GLY A 48 20.14 -11.98 -14.94
C GLY A 48 18.98 -11.16 -15.48
N ARG A 49 18.16 -11.71 -16.39
CA ARG A 49 16.92 -11.07 -16.86
C ARG A 49 15.99 -10.87 -15.68
N VAL A 50 15.37 -9.69 -15.62
CA VAL A 50 14.52 -9.26 -14.52
C VAL A 50 13.06 -9.33 -14.96
N LEU A 51 12.21 -9.89 -14.11
CA LEU A 51 10.77 -9.96 -14.29
C LEU A 51 10.08 -9.25 -13.13
N ASP A 52 9.01 -8.54 -13.46
CA ASP A 52 8.15 -7.90 -12.48
C ASP A 52 7.40 -8.96 -11.67
N VAL A 53 7.43 -8.84 -10.35
CA VAL A 53 6.57 -9.64 -9.45
C VAL A 53 5.44 -8.75 -8.97
N LYS A 54 4.20 -9.19 -9.23
CA LYS A 54 2.98 -8.43 -8.95
C LYS A 54 1.95 -9.32 -8.26
N ALA A 55 1.05 -8.70 -7.51
CA ALA A 55 -0.20 -9.35 -7.14
C ALA A 55 -1.31 -8.95 -8.12
N LEU A 56 -2.20 -9.90 -8.41
CA LEU A 56 -3.30 -9.75 -9.34
C LEU A 56 -4.61 -9.65 -8.55
N GLU A 57 -5.25 -8.48 -8.59
CA GLU A 57 -6.60 -8.28 -8.06
C GLU A 57 -7.60 -8.58 -9.18
N GLU A 58 -8.30 -9.70 -9.02
CA GLU A 58 -9.43 -10.15 -9.84
C GLU A 58 -10.73 -9.97 -9.02
N ASP A 59 -11.80 -10.70 -9.35
CA ASP A 59 -13.10 -10.56 -8.71
C ASP A 59 -13.06 -10.82 -7.19
N ASP A 60 -12.25 -11.80 -6.73
CA ASP A 60 -12.01 -12.02 -5.30
C ASP A 60 -10.80 -11.23 -4.80
N THR A 61 -11.08 -10.21 -3.98
CA THR A 61 -10.03 -9.39 -3.39
C THR A 61 -9.46 -9.98 -2.09
N HIS A 62 -10.04 -11.04 -1.51
CA HIS A 62 -9.56 -11.61 -0.24
C HIS A 62 -8.27 -12.41 -0.41
N VAL A 63 -8.06 -13.05 -1.55
CA VAL A 63 -6.85 -13.84 -1.80
C VAL A 63 -6.35 -13.57 -3.22
N MET A 64 -5.34 -12.72 -3.32
CA MET A 64 -4.78 -12.33 -4.61
C MET A 64 -3.57 -13.20 -4.95
N ASP A 65 -3.49 -13.61 -6.22
CA ASP A 65 -2.38 -14.39 -6.73
C ASP A 65 -1.13 -13.52 -6.87
N VAL A 66 0.04 -14.02 -6.44
CA VAL A 66 1.33 -13.37 -6.70
C VAL A 66 2.05 -14.09 -7.83
N LYS A 67 2.38 -13.36 -8.88
CA LYS A 67 2.96 -13.90 -10.12
C LYS A 67 4.16 -13.07 -10.56
N ALA A 68 5.10 -13.72 -11.26
CA ALA A 68 6.11 -13.01 -12.05
C ALA A 68 5.59 -12.87 -13.50
N MET A 69 5.82 -11.70 -14.11
CA MET A 69 5.34 -11.39 -15.47
C MET A 69 6.45 -11.59 -16.49
N ASP A 70 6.27 -12.53 -17.43
CA ASP A 70 7.21 -12.81 -18.52
C ASP A 70 6.51 -12.68 -19.88
N ASN A 71 6.76 -11.57 -20.59
CA ASN A 71 6.22 -11.31 -21.93
C ASN A 71 4.71 -11.56 -22.08
N GLY A 72 3.92 -11.11 -21.09
CA GLY A 72 2.46 -11.29 -21.07
C GLY A 72 1.98 -12.60 -20.45
N ALA A 73 2.88 -13.54 -20.12
CA ALA A 73 2.57 -14.73 -19.33
C ALA A 73 2.78 -14.48 -17.83
N PHE A 74 1.99 -15.17 -17.00
CA PHE A 74 2.11 -15.15 -15.55
C PHE A 74 2.74 -16.45 -15.04
N LEU A 75 3.91 -16.33 -14.43
CA LEU A 75 4.61 -17.44 -13.77
C LEU A 75 4.17 -17.53 -12.30
N PRO A 76 3.83 -18.72 -11.79
CA PRO A 76 3.52 -18.87 -10.37
C PRO A 76 4.74 -18.53 -9.51
N VAL A 77 4.51 -17.77 -8.43
CA VAL A 77 5.49 -17.56 -7.35
C VAL A 77 5.10 -18.45 -6.19
N LYS A 78 6.04 -19.26 -5.71
CA LYS A 78 5.80 -20.32 -4.72
C LYS A 78 6.88 -20.35 -3.65
N VAL A 79 6.53 -20.84 -2.48
CA VAL A 79 7.50 -21.28 -1.47
C VAL A 79 7.95 -22.68 -1.86
N ILE A 80 9.24 -22.88 -2.06
CA ILE A 80 9.80 -24.16 -2.50
C ILE A 80 9.96 -25.10 -1.32
N ALA A 81 9.55 -26.35 -1.49
CA ALA A 81 9.72 -27.40 -0.49
C ALA A 81 11.21 -27.76 -0.31
N GLY A 82 11.60 -28.14 0.90
CA GLY A 82 12.97 -28.56 1.20
C GLY A 82 13.18 -28.85 2.68
N ASP A 83 14.42 -28.79 3.17
CA ASP A 83 14.76 -28.95 4.60
C ASP A 83 15.44 -27.70 5.21
N GLU A 84 15.61 -26.63 4.42
CA GLU A 84 16.17 -25.36 4.89
C GLU A 84 15.28 -24.68 5.96
N ALA A 85 15.91 -24.10 6.99
CA ALA A 85 15.20 -23.35 8.03
C ALA A 85 14.43 -22.12 7.50
N MET A 86 14.93 -21.51 6.43
CA MET A 86 14.21 -20.45 5.71
C MET A 86 13.97 -20.90 4.27
N ARG A 87 12.71 -21.04 3.90
CA ARG A 87 12.31 -21.62 2.62
C ARG A 87 12.48 -20.63 1.46
N PRO A 88 13.05 -21.04 0.32
CA PRO A 88 13.19 -20.14 -0.82
C PRO A 88 11.81 -19.76 -1.38
N VAL A 89 11.63 -18.49 -1.73
CA VAL A 89 10.53 -18.04 -2.60
C VAL A 89 11.07 -17.91 -4.02
N LYS A 90 10.42 -18.57 -4.99
CA LYS A 90 10.86 -18.61 -6.39
C LYS A 90 9.67 -18.43 -7.34
N ALA A 91 9.93 -17.87 -8.52
CA ALA A 91 9.01 -17.99 -9.65
C ALA A 91 9.35 -19.26 -10.44
N ILE A 92 8.36 -19.93 -11.04
CA ILE A 92 8.56 -21.20 -11.74
C ILE A 92 8.09 -21.07 -13.19
N THR A 93 8.96 -21.37 -14.15
CA THR A 93 8.60 -21.34 -15.58
C THR A 93 7.69 -22.51 -15.96
N ALA A 94 7.08 -22.46 -17.15
CA ALA A 94 6.31 -23.57 -17.70
C ALA A 94 7.13 -24.87 -17.87
N LYS A 95 8.46 -24.77 -17.96
CA LYS A 95 9.38 -25.91 -18.08
C LYS A 95 9.87 -26.45 -16.72
N GLY A 96 9.48 -25.82 -15.61
CA GLY A 96 9.94 -26.17 -14.27
C GLY A 96 11.27 -25.53 -13.86
N ASP A 97 11.80 -24.57 -14.64
CA ASP A 97 12.97 -23.79 -14.22
C ASP A 97 12.56 -22.83 -13.10
N VAL A 98 13.42 -22.69 -12.09
CA VAL A 98 13.19 -21.78 -10.96
C VAL A 98 13.96 -20.48 -11.13
N LEU A 99 13.28 -19.37 -10.84
CA LEU A 99 13.82 -18.01 -10.88
C LEU A 99 13.88 -17.45 -9.46
N ASP A 100 14.98 -16.77 -9.18
CA ASP A 100 15.28 -16.17 -7.89
C ASP A 100 14.36 -14.97 -7.65
N VAL A 101 13.55 -14.99 -6.59
CA VAL A 101 12.80 -13.80 -6.15
C VAL A 101 13.63 -13.05 -5.10
N LYS A 102 13.93 -11.78 -5.38
CA LYS A 102 14.78 -10.94 -4.52
C LYS A 102 14.20 -9.55 -4.37
N ALA A 103 14.46 -8.91 -3.23
CA ALA A 103 14.26 -7.47 -3.07
C ALA A 103 15.52 -6.72 -3.52
N ILE A 104 15.37 -5.58 -4.19
CA ILE A 104 16.47 -4.83 -4.80
C ILE A 104 16.71 -3.55 -4.01
N GLY A 105 17.91 -3.45 -3.42
CA GLY A 105 18.42 -2.24 -2.77
C GLY A 105 18.72 -1.12 -3.78
N PRO A 106 18.78 0.15 -3.33
CA PRO A 106 19.11 1.29 -4.19
C PRO A 106 20.53 1.21 -4.80
N ASP A 107 21.43 0.45 -4.17
CA ASP A 107 22.79 0.12 -4.62
C ASP A 107 22.83 -1.07 -5.61
N GLY A 108 21.66 -1.63 -5.97
CA GLY A 108 21.54 -2.82 -6.82
C GLY A 108 21.76 -4.14 -6.09
N ARG A 109 22.04 -4.12 -4.78
CA ARG A 109 22.16 -5.33 -3.95
C ARG A 109 20.85 -6.08 -3.90
N ARG A 110 20.94 -7.41 -3.92
CA ARG A 110 19.77 -8.30 -3.93
C ARG A 110 19.64 -8.99 -2.58
N LEU A 111 18.53 -8.72 -1.91
CA LEU A 111 18.16 -9.36 -0.65
C LEU A 111 17.33 -10.61 -0.94
N ASP A 112 17.61 -11.69 -0.22
CA ASP A 112 16.83 -12.92 -0.32
C ASP A 112 15.40 -12.69 0.13
N VAL A 113 14.42 -13.21 -0.62
CA VAL A 113 13.02 -13.30 -0.17
C VAL A 113 12.72 -14.75 0.17
N LYS A 114 12.35 -15.01 1.43
CA LYS A 114 12.16 -16.36 1.95
C LYS A 114 10.93 -16.46 2.85
N GLY A 115 10.40 -17.68 2.97
CA GLY A 115 9.53 -18.08 4.07
C GLY A 115 10.36 -18.26 5.34
N VAL A 116 10.08 -17.49 6.39
CA VAL A 116 10.96 -17.41 7.58
C VAL A 116 10.32 -17.91 8.87
N ALA A 117 9.00 -18.09 8.88
CA ALA A 117 8.26 -18.60 10.02
C ALA A 117 6.91 -19.16 9.54
N ARG A 118 6.31 -20.05 10.33
CA ARG A 118 5.02 -20.69 10.05
C ARG A 118 4.05 -20.45 11.20
N ALA A 119 2.80 -20.18 10.85
CA ALA A 119 1.67 -20.05 11.77
C ALA A 119 0.47 -20.79 11.17
N GLY A 120 0.27 -22.05 11.58
CA GLY A 120 -0.68 -22.95 10.92
C GLY A 120 -0.34 -23.13 9.43
N HIS A 121 -1.34 -22.87 8.57
CA HIS A 121 -1.21 -22.95 7.11
C HIS A 121 -0.58 -21.70 6.47
N LEU A 122 -0.19 -20.69 7.26
CA LEU A 122 0.47 -19.49 6.77
C LEU A 122 1.99 -19.56 6.96
N VAL A 123 2.71 -19.18 5.91
CA VAL A 123 4.16 -18.98 5.93
C VAL A 123 4.44 -17.48 5.83
N HIS A 124 5.13 -16.92 6.82
CA HIS A 124 5.57 -15.54 6.79
C HIS A 124 6.68 -15.36 5.77
N ILE A 125 6.45 -14.51 4.77
CA ILE A 125 7.45 -14.16 3.77
C ILE A 125 8.10 -12.83 4.13
N LYS A 126 9.44 -12.81 4.15
CA LYS A 126 10.25 -11.64 4.47
C LYS A 126 11.40 -11.50 3.47
N ALA A 127 11.80 -10.26 3.21
CA ALA A 127 13.11 -9.98 2.62
C ALA A 127 14.15 -9.95 3.74
N ILE A 128 15.32 -10.53 3.50
CA ILE A 128 16.37 -10.72 4.50
C ILE A 128 17.51 -9.74 4.22
N GLY A 129 17.63 -8.75 5.09
CA GLY A 129 18.71 -7.76 5.07
C GLY A 129 20.01 -8.26 5.70
N GLU A 130 20.95 -7.34 5.87
CA GLU A 130 22.14 -7.54 6.69
C GLU A 130 21.76 -7.93 8.13
N ASP A 131 22.65 -8.66 8.80
CA ASP A 131 22.45 -9.19 10.16
C ASP A 131 21.14 -9.98 10.34
N ARG A 132 20.62 -10.54 9.25
CA ARG A 132 19.32 -11.27 9.19
C ARG A 132 18.12 -10.40 9.59
N ALA A 133 18.20 -9.08 9.42
CA ALA A 133 17.05 -8.20 9.57
C ALA A 133 15.91 -8.65 8.64
N LEU A 134 14.69 -8.74 9.17
CA LEU A 134 13.54 -9.27 8.45
C LEU A 134 12.59 -8.13 8.05
N PHE A 135 12.49 -7.87 6.76
CA PHE A 135 11.63 -6.82 6.21
C PHE A 135 10.32 -7.41 5.69
N ALA A 136 9.20 -6.78 6.00
CA ALA A 136 7.90 -7.24 5.55
C ALA A 136 7.80 -7.16 4.02
N VAL A 137 7.19 -8.16 3.39
CA VAL A 137 6.84 -8.11 1.97
C VAL A 137 5.35 -7.81 1.84
N LYS A 138 5.01 -6.79 1.06
CA LYS A 138 3.66 -6.26 0.90
C LYS A 138 3.30 -6.14 -0.57
N ALA A 139 2.04 -6.42 -0.87
CA ALA A 139 1.43 -5.99 -2.13
C ALA A 139 0.85 -4.59 -1.91
N ILE A 140 1.12 -3.66 -2.83
CA ILE A 140 0.72 -2.26 -2.75
C ILE A 140 -0.03 -1.89 -4.04
N ALA A 141 -1.30 -1.53 -3.89
CA ALA A 141 -2.18 -1.08 -4.94
C ALA A 141 -1.80 0.33 -5.42
N PRO A 142 -2.17 0.72 -6.65
CA PRO A 142 -1.96 2.08 -7.15
C PRO A 142 -2.62 3.18 -6.31
N ASP A 143 -3.74 2.87 -5.63
CA ASP A 143 -4.45 3.80 -4.73
C ASP A 143 -3.86 3.84 -3.30
N GLY A 144 -2.85 3.01 -3.04
CA GLY A 144 -2.16 2.87 -1.78
C GLY A 144 -2.73 1.81 -0.83
N ARG A 145 -3.81 1.09 -1.16
CA ARG A 145 -4.22 -0.10 -0.39
C ARG A 145 -3.05 -1.09 -0.32
N MET A 146 -2.88 -1.74 0.82
CA MET A 146 -1.82 -2.73 1.00
C MET A 146 -2.35 -4.06 1.51
N ARG A 147 -1.60 -5.13 1.23
CA ARG A 147 -1.87 -6.51 1.64
C ARG A 147 -0.57 -7.19 2.05
N ASP A 148 -0.70 -8.17 2.94
CA ASP A 148 0.42 -9.03 3.32
C ASP A 148 0.73 -10.04 2.23
N VAL A 149 2.00 -10.19 1.88
CA VAL A 149 2.45 -11.31 1.05
C VAL A 149 2.88 -12.45 1.96
N LYS A 150 2.19 -13.58 1.87
CA LYS A 150 2.43 -14.79 2.67
C LYS A 150 2.44 -16.02 1.76
N GLY A 151 3.03 -17.12 2.25
CA GLY A 151 2.74 -18.45 1.72
C GLY A 151 1.44 -18.95 2.35
N LEU A 152 0.58 -19.55 1.55
CA LEU A 152 -0.61 -20.26 1.98
C LEU A 152 -0.48 -21.72 1.54
N GLU A 153 -0.38 -22.61 2.52
CA GLU A 153 -0.48 -24.04 2.32
C GLU A 153 -1.94 -24.41 2.15
N LEU A 154 -2.26 -25.12 1.07
CA LEU A 154 -3.64 -25.48 0.71
C LEU A 154 -3.94 -26.98 0.89
N SER A 155 -2.90 -27.77 1.14
CA SER A 155 -2.96 -29.22 1.29
C SER A 155 -1.84 -29.69 2.19
N ASP A 156 -2.08 -30.79 2.90
CA ASP A 156 -1.06 -31.50 3.67
C ASP A 156 -0.28 -32.51 2.79
N GLU A 157 -0.68 -32.67 1.52
CA GLU A 157 -0.01 -33.53 0.53
C GLU A 157 1.08 -32.79 -0.25
N GLU A 158 2.07 -33.53 -0.76
CA GLU A 158 3.13 -32.94 -1.60
C GLU A 158 2.54 -32.36 -2.89
N GLU A 159 2.59 -31.03 -3.01
CA GLU A 159 2.15 -30.33 -4.20
C GLU A 159 3.34 -30.01 -5.12
N ARG A 160 3.08 -30.00 -6.44
CA ARG A 160 4.04 -29.58 -7.45
C ARG A 160 3.47 -28.51 -8.37
N ALA A 161 4.25 -27.48 -8.66
CA ALA A 161 3.96 -26.50 -9.70
C ALA A 161 4.95 -26.69 -10.85
N ASN A 162 4.45 -27.02 -12.05
CA ASN A 162 5.26 -27.30 -13.24
C ASN A 162 6.41 -28.29 -12.98
N GLY A 163 6.13 -29.34 -12.20
CA GLY A 163 7.11 -30.37 -11.86
C GLY A 163 8.08 -30.00 -10.73
N VAL A 164 7.98 -28.82 -10.11
CA VAL A 164 8.78 -28.41 -8.94
C VAL A 164 7.97 -28.61 -7.67
N ALA A 165 8.53 -29.28 -6.66
CA ALA A 165 7.89 -29.45 -5.36
C ALA A 165 7.76 -28.11 -4.61
N ILE A 166 6.58 -27.85 -4.05
CA ILE A 166 6.27 -26.61 -3.35
C ILE A 166 5.68 -26.90 -1.97
N GLU A 167 5.89 -25.97 -1.05
CA GLU A 167 5.32 -26.03 0.30
C GLU A 167 4.10 -25.12 0.43
N ALA A 168 4.07 -24.00 -0.31
CA ALA A 168 2.96 -23.06 -0.21
C ALA A 168 2.79 -22.20 -1.47
N HIS A 169 1.56 -21.75 -1.71
CA HIS A 169 1.24 -20.73 -2.70
C HIS A 169 1.57 -19.35 -2.17
N VAL A 170 2.32 -18.53 -2.92
CA VAL A 170 2.50 -17.12 -2.52
C VAL A 170 1.25 -16.33 -2.90
N LYS A 171 0.62 -15.75 -1.89
CA LYS A 171 -0.63 -14.99 -2.01
C LYS A 171 -0.49 -13.63 -1.32
N ALA A 172 -1.24 -12.65 -1.83
CA ALA A 172 -1.46 -11.40 -1.14
C ALA A 172 -2.82 -11.43 -0.43
N LEU A 173 -2.81 -11.22 0.88
CA LEU A 173 -3.94 -11.42 1.80
C LEU A 173 -4.26 -10.11 2.55
N PRO A 174 -5.51 -9.87 2.97
CA PRO A 174 -5.84 -8.85 3.95
C PRO A 174 -4.88 -8.94 5.13
N HIS A 175 -4.42 -7.78 5.58
CA HIS A 175 -3.58 -7.71 6.75
C HIS A 175 -4.47 -7.89 7.99
N PRO A 176 -4.12 -8.75 8.96
CA PRO A 176 -4.84 -8.82 10.22
C PRO A 176 -4.78 -7.46 10.93
N THR A 177 -5.75 -7.15 11.78
CA THR A 177 -5.74 -5.92 12.60
C THR A 177 -4.70 -5.97 13.73
N ASP A 178 -3.65 -6.76 13.58
CA ASP A 178 -2.58 -6.86 14.56
C ASP A 178 -1.88 -5.52 14.72
N HIS A 179 -1.48 -5.25 15.95
CA HIS A 179 -0.73 -4.06 16.33
C HIS A 179 0.69 -4.49 16.68
N ASP A 180 1.69 -3.75 16.19
CA ASP A 180 2.98 -3.72 16.84
C ASP A 180 2.92 -2.60 17.87
N ASN A 181 3.48 -2.85 19.06
CA ASN A 181 3.51 -1.85 20.14
C ASN A 181 4.56 -0.76 19.86
N ASP A 182 4.92 -0.54 18.59
CA ASP A 182 5.88 0.48 18.20
C ASP A 182 5.27 1.86 18.43
N PRO A 183 5.91 2.70 19.27
CA PRO A 183 5.30 3.96 19.68
C PRO A 183 5.31 5.02 18.57
N VAL A 184 6.13 4.83 17.52
CA VAL A 184 6.36 5.82 16.46
C VAL A 184 6.36 5.16 15.10
N TRP A 185 5.38 5.53 14.28
CA TRP A 185 5.23 5.04 12.91
C TRP A 185 5.55 6.15 11.91
N ASN A 186 6.04 5.74 10.73
CA ASN A 186 6.35 6.66 9.64
C ASN A 186 5.07 7.10 8.93
N VAL A 187 4.93 8.38 8.57
CA VAL A 187 3.84 8.83 7.70
C VAL A 187 4.37 9.05 6.28
N LYS A 188 3.75 8.38 5.31
CA LYS A 188 4.21 8.32 3.92
C LYS A 188 3.07 8.54 2.95
N CYS A 189 3.38 9.17 1.82
CA CYS A 189 2.52 9.15 0.63
C CYS A 189 2.90 7.94 -0.22
N VAL A 190 1.91 7.18 -0.67
CA VAL A 190 2.08 5.99 -1.50
C VAL A 190 1.87 6.35 -2.97
N GLN A 191 2.92 6.21 -3.77
CA GLN A 191 2.87 6.42 -5.21
C GLN A 191 2.25 5.21 -5.93
N PRO A 192 1.72 5.38 -7.16
CA PRO A 192 1.07 4.29 -7.90
C PRO A 192 1.95 3.07 -8.18
N ASP A 193 3.27 3.26 -8.19
CA ASP A 193 4.28 2.20 -8.37
C ASP A 193 4.71 1.55 -7.04
N GLY A 194 4.10 1.93 -5.92
CA GLY A 194 4.39 1.45 -4.57
C GLY A 194 5.62 2.08 -3.91
N HIS A 195 6.25 3.08 -4.53
CA HIS A 195 7.27 3.90 -3.85
C HIS A 195 6.64 4.88 -2.87
N LEU A 196 7.41 5.25 -1.85
CA LEU A 196 6.92 6.00 -0.70
C LEU A 196 7.64 7.35 -0.58
N LEU A 197 6.88 8.43 -0.53
CA LEU A 197 7.38 9.79 -0.27
C LEU A 197 7.22 10.12 1.21
N GLY A 198 8.18 10.85 1.77
CA GLY A 198 8.08 11.33 3.16
C GLY A 198 6.99 12.39 3.30
N ILE A 199 6.13 12.29 4.33
CA ILE A 199 5.28 13.42 4.72
C ILE A 199 6.05 14.31 5.69
N LYS A 200 6.10 15.61 5.39
CA LYS A 200 6.85 16.62 6.15
C LYS A 200 5.96 17.82 6.44
N ALA A 201 6.13 18.40 7.62
CA ALA A 201 5.68 19.76 7.90
C ALA A 201 6.80 20.73 7.51
N ILE A 202 6.46 21.86 6.91
CA ILE A 202 7.43 22.81 6.34
C ILE A 202 7.18 24.18 6.94
N ASP A 203 8.23 24.75 7.55
CA ASP A 203 8.18 26.11 8.08
C ASP A 203 8.50 27.17 7.02
N ALA A 204 8.37 28.44 7.40
CA ALA A 204 8.61 29.57 6.51
C ALA A 204 10.06 29.67 6.00
N ALA A 205 11.03 29.09 6.73
CA ALA A 205 12.42 29.00 6.29
C ALA A 205 12.66 27.84 5.31
N GLY A 206 11.65 27.00 5.08
CA GLY A 206 11.73 25.82 4.23
C GLY A 206 12.29 24.58 4.92
N THR A 207 12.49 24.62 6.25
CA THR A 207 12.97 23.48 7.04
C THR A 207 11.92 22.38 7.02
N LEU A 208 12.36 21.14 6.84
CA LEU A 208 11.49 19.97 6.83
C LEU A 208 11.47 19.32 8.21
N HIS A 209 10.28 19.24 8.78
CA HIS A 209 10.02 18.59 10.06
C HIS A 209 9.31 17.25 9.83
N ASP A 210 9.71 16.22 10.56
CA ASP A 210 9.11 14.89 10.44
C ASP A 210 7.63 14.90 10.83
N VAL A 211 6.80 14.22 10.06
CA VAL A 211 5.42 13.89 10.46
C VAL A 211 5.36 12.40 10.76
N LYS A 212 4.91 12.06 11.96
CA LYS A 212 4.84 10.70 12.49
C LYS A 212 3.44 10.40 12.99
N ALA A 213 3.09 9.12 13.00
CA ALA A 213 1.92 8.64 13.71
C ALA A 213 2.40 8.09 15.06
N LEU A 214 1.82 8.56 16.15
CA LEU A 214 2.26 8.27 17.51
C LEU A 214 1.20 7.46 18.23
N LEU A 215 1.64 6.41 18.91
CA LEU A 215 0.81 5.66 19.84
C LEU A 215 0.52 6.54 21.05
N ALA A 216 -0.75 6.85 21.28
CA ALA A 216 -1.17 7.61 22.45
C ALA A 216 -1.87 6.65 23.44
N ASN A 217 -1.48 6.73 24.72
CA ASN A 217 -2.14 6.01 25.82
C ASN A 217 -2.25 4.48 25.66
N GLY A 218 -1.36 3.86 24.87
CA GLY A 218 -1.38 2.43 24.61
C GLY A 218 -2.50 1.95 23.68
N ASP A 219 -3.26 2.88 23.06
CA ASP A 219 -4.30 2.54 22.10
C ASP A 219 -3.71 2.46 20.69
N ALA A 220 -3.43 1.24 20.25
CA ALA A 220 -2.89 0.98 18.92
C ALA A 220 -3.96 0.97 17.83
N THR A 221 -5.24 1.16 18.16
CA THR A 221 -6.33 1.22 17.17
C THR A 221 -6.47 2.59 16.52
N VAL A 222 -5.99 3.66 17.16
CA VAL A 222 -6.02 5.02 16.61
C VAL A 222 -4.74 5.76 16.99
N LEU A 223 -3.92 6.09 15.98
CA LEU A 223 -2.67 6.81 16.19
C LEU A 223 -2.84 8.31 15.94
N ASP A 224 -2.14 9.13 16.73
CA ASP A 224 -2.10 10.58 16.56
C ASP A 224 -1.12 10.98 15.47
N ILE A 225 -1.55 11.78 14.48
CA ILE A 225 -0.62 12.36 13.51
C ILE A 225 -0.05 13.67 14.07
N ARG A 226 1.26 13.69 14.30
CA ARG A 226 2.01 14.84 14.84
C ARG A 226 3.17 15.22 13.94
N ALA A 227 3.47 16.51 13.87
CA ALA A 227 4.75 16.98 13.36
C ALA A 227 5.74 17.16 14.52
N LEU A 228 6.99 16.81 14.30
CA LEU A 228 8.09 16.90 15.26
C LEU A 228 8.91 18.14 14.93
N VAL A 229 8.58 19.27 15.58
CA VAL A 229 9.18 20.58 15.32
C VAL A 229 10.06 20.96 16.50
N ASN A 230 11.37 21.07 16.28
CA ASN A 230 12.36 21.44 17.30
C ASN A 230 12.24 20.60 18.59
N GLY A 231 12.06 19.28 18.45
CA GLY A 231 11.91 18.34 19.57
C GLY A 231 10.54 18.39 20.27
N ARG A 232 9.56 19.13 19.73
CA ARG A 232 8.18 19.18 20.24
C ARG A 232 7.21 18.55 19.26
N GLU A 233 6.22 17.86 19.80
CA GLU A 233 5.09 17.36 19.03
C GLU A 233 4.03 18.45 18.87
N VAL A 234 3.66 18.73 17.62
CA VAL A 234 2.57 19.67 17.31
C VAL A 234 1.46 18.96 16.53
N PRO A 235 0.19 19.28 16.79
CA PRO A 235 -0.94 18.61 16.16
C PRO A 235 -1.00 18.91 14.66
N VAL A 236 -1.34 17.88 13.88
CA VAL A 236 -1.74 18.02 12.47
C VAL A 236 -3.26 17.98 12.37
N LYS A 237 -3.83 18.96 11.65
CA LYS A 237 -5.28 19.21 11.60
C LYS A 237 -5.75 19.47 10.18
N VAL A 238 -7.01 19.10 9.90
CA VAL A 238 -7.75 19.60 8.74
C VAL A 238 -8.35 20.95 9.15
N LEU A 239 -8.01 22.02 8.46
CA LEU A 239 -8.47 23.36 8.85
C LEU A 239 -9.96 23.57 8.55
N ALA A 240 -10.62 24.36 9.38
CA ALA A 240 -11.99 24.80 9.12
C ALA A 240 -11.96 25.98 8.14
N THR A 241 -12.14 25.68 6.85
CA THR A 241 -12.12 26.67 5.76
C THR A 241 -13.23 26.38 4.77
N GLN A 242 -13.48 27.32 3.86
CA GLN A 242 -14.36 27.13 2.71
C GLN A 242 -13.61 26.57 1.48
N GLU A 243 -12.30 26.35 1.59
CA GLU A 243 -11.49 25.79 0.50
C GLU A 243 -11.85 24.31 0.26
N SER A 244 -11.83 23.89 -1.00
CA SER A 244 -11.98 22.49 -1.39
C SER A 244 -10.98 22.17 -2.51
N PRO A 245 -10.08 21.20 -2.32
CA PRO A 245 -9.89 20.36 -1.14
C PRO A 245 -9.37 21.17 0.07
N MET A 246 -9.61 20.70 1.29
CA MET A 246 -9.28 21.47 2.50
C MET A 246 -7.82 21.27 2.94
N PRO A 247 -7.15 22.33 3.43
CA PRO A 247 -5.75 22.23 3.83
C PRO A 247 -5.55 21.40 5.09
N VAL A 248 -4.50 20.57 5.04
CA VAL A 248 -3.95 19.87 6.21
C VAL A 248 -2.68 20.59 6.64
N LYS A 249 -2.63 21.04 7.90
CA LYS A 249 -1.51 21.82 8.44
C LYS A 249 -1.10 21.31 9.81
N ALA A 250 0.17 21.49 10.15
CA ALA A 250 0.63 21.42 11.53
C ALA A 250 0.44 22.78 12.20
N VAL A 251 -0.01 22.80 13.47
CA VAL A 251 -0.34 24.03 14.20
C VAL A 251 0.60 24.22 15.38
N LEU A 252 1.44 25.26 15.33
CA LEU A 252 2.39 25.59 16.41
C LEU A 252 1.69 26.18 17.64
N PRO A 253 2.36 26.23 18.81
CA PRO A 253 1.82 26.81 20.04
C PRO A 253 1.37 28.28 19.93
N ASP A 254 1.96 29.06 19.03
CA ASP A 254 1.63 30.45 18.76
C ASP A 254 0.51 30.62 17.71
N GLY A 255 -0.04 29.51 17.19
CA GLY A 255 -1.04 29.50 16.13
C GLY A 255 -0.46 29.52 14.71
N THR A 256 0.87 29.60 14.55
CA THR A 256 1.52 29.54 13.24
C THR A 256 1.23 28.20 12.54
N LEU A 257 0.93 28.26 11.25
CA LEU A 257 0.60 27.10 10.43
C LEU A 257 1.78 26.67 9.57
N LEU A 258 2.11 25.38 9.61
CA LEU A 258 3.10 24.77 8.73
C LEU A 258 2.41 23.95 7.65
N ASP A 259 2.91 24.09 6.43
CA ASP A 259 2.48 23.29 5.29
C ASP A 259 2.81 21.83 5.49
N VAL A 260 1.83 20.93 5.37
CA VAL A 260 2.09 19.48 5.32
C VAL A 260 2.12 19.05 3.86
N LYS A 261 3.25 18.46 3.44
CA LYS A 261 3.50 18.05 2.06
C LYS A 261 4.09 16.65 2.00
N ALA A 262 3.82 15.94 0.90
CA ALA A 262 4.65 14.81 0.51
C ALA A 262 5.89 15.33 -0.22
N VAL A 263 7.06 14.83 0.14
CA VAL A 263 8.35 15.32 -0.36
C VAL A 263 9.14 14.16 -0.95
N SER A 264 9.57 14.32 -2.20
CA SER A 264 10.46 13.39 -2.91
C SER A 264 11.94 13.71 -2.68
N ALA A 265 12.80 12.78 -3.08
CA ALA A 265 14.24 12.92 -2.95
C ALA A 265 14.82 14.11 -3.73
N ASP A 266 14.21 14.48 -4.86
CA ASP A 266 14.59 15.64 -5.68
C ASP A 266 14.03 16.98 -5.14
N GLY A 267 13.27 16.94 -4.04
CA GLY A 267 12.69 18.11 -3.40
C GLY A 267 11.33 18.54 -3.95
N THR A 268 10.76 17.82 -4.92
CA THR A 268 9.37 18.03 -5.36
C THR A 268 8.40 17.88 -4.19
N ARG A 269 7.41 18.77 -4.11
CA ARG A 269 6.46 18.86 -2.99
C ARG A 269 5.04 18.75 -3.49
N LEU A 270 4.30 17.79 -2.94
CA LEU A 270 2.89 17.58 -3.26
C LEU A 270 2.02 18.04 -2.09
N ALA A 271 0.92 18.72 -2.40
CA ALA A 271 -0.01 19.17 -1.39
C ALA A 271 -0.66 17.96 -0.69
N VAL A 272 -0.70 17.95 0.65
CA VAL A 272 -1.49 16.98 1.41
C VAL A 272 -2.76 17.66 1.88
N MET A 273 -3.89 17.15 1.42
CA MET A 273 -5.19 17.81 1.57
C MET A 273 -6.26 16.80 1.99
N ALA A 274 -7.34 17.30 2.61
CA ALA A 274 -8.56 16.53 2.80
C ALA A 274 -9.46 16.70 1.57
N VAL A 275 -9.64 15.62 0.80
CA VAL A 275 -10.20 15.68 -0.57
C VAL A 275 -11.64 15.22 -0.66
N ARG A 276 -12.09 14.37 0.26
CA ARG A 276 -13.42 13.77 0.25
C ARG A 276 -13.89 13.53 1.67
N ARG A 277 -15.19 13.65 1.91
CA ARG A 277 -15.86 13.34 3.19
C ARG A 277 -16.79 12.14 3.01
N LEU A 278 -16.66 11.16 3.89
CA LEU A 278 -17.57 10.03 4.05
C LEU A 278 -18.05 10.01 5.51
N GLY A 279 -19.26 10.51 5.74
CA GLY A 279 -19.78 10.70 7.09
C GLY A 279 -18.88 11.60 7.93
N ASN A 280 -18.26 11.02 8.97
CA ASN A 280 -17.37 11.71 9.90
C ASN A 280 -15.88 11.56 9.57
N VAL A 281 -15.56 10.93 8.44
CA VAL A 281 -14.19 10.66 8.01
C VAL A 281 -13.87 11.45 6.74
N PHE A 282 -12.69 12.05 6.71
CA PHE A 282 -12.12 12.70 5.55
C PHE A 282 -10.96 11.88 5.01
N ASP A 283 -10.92 11.67 3.70
CA ASP A 283 -9.72 11.13 3.06
C ASP A 283 -8.64 12.18 3.00
N ILE A 284 -7.46 11.82 3.52
CA ILE A 284 -6.25 12.61 3.39
C ILE A 284 -5.44 12.02 2.25
N LYS A 285 -5.17 12.85 1.24
CA LYS A 285 -4.44 12.45 0.04
C LYS A 285 -3.34 13.45 -0.26
N ALA A 286 -2.24 12.95 -0.84
CA ALA A 286 -1.30 13.79 -1.53
C ALA A 286 -1.78 14.01 -2.98
N LEU A 287 -1.65 15.23 -3.48
CA LEU A 287 -2.13 15.62 -4.80
C LEU A 287 -0.97 15.87 -5.75
N ALA A 288 -0.93 15.12 -6.84
CA ALA A 288 -0.03 15.39 -7.95
C ALA A 288 -0.49 16.63 -8.74
N PRO A 289 0.40 17.28 -9.51
CA PRO A 289 0.04 18.47 -10.30
C PRO A 289 -1.07 18.24 -11.33
N ASP A 290 -1.25 17.01 -11.80
CA ASP A 290 -2.31 16.60 -12.72
C ASP A 290 -3.64 16.27 -12.03
N GLY A 291 -3.74 16.51 -10.71
CA GLY A 291 -4.92 16.24 -9.90
C GLY A 291 -5.03 14.81 -9.40
N ARG A 292 -4.08 13.93 -9.71
CA ARG A 292 -4.09 12.55 -9.24
C ARG A 292 -3.92 12.49 -7.73
N GLU A 293 -4.78 11.71 -7.08
CA GLU A 293 -4.75 11.49 -5.64
C GLU A 293 -3.89 10.27 -5.28
N MET A 294 -3.05 10.43 -4.27
CA MET A 294 -2.20 9.38 -3.71
C MET A 294 -2.49 9.17 -2.22
N GLY A 295 -2.59 7.91 -1.80
CA GLY A 295 -2.89 7.55 -0.42
C GLY A 295 -1.82 8.04 0.55
N VAL A 296 -2.25 8.54 1.72
CA VAL A 296 -1.34 8.81 2.84
C VAL A 296 -1.53 7.71 3.89
N LYS A 297 -0.43 7.07 4.29
CA LYS A 297 -0.42 5.94 5.22
C LYS A 297 0.52 6.19 6.39
N ALA A 298 0.14 5.73 7.57
CA ALA A 298 1.09 5.49 8.64
C ALA A 298 1.63 4.07 8.47
N ILE A 299 2.93 3.87 8.61
CA ILE A 299 3.62 2.61 8.35
C ILE A 299 4.56 2.33 9.52
N SER A 300 4.33 1.21 10.20
CA SER A 300 5.14 0.78 11.32
C SER A 300 6.53 0.29 10.88
N PRO A 301 7.51 0.22 11.80
CA PRO A 301 8.81 -0.39 11.54
C PRO A 301 8.72 -1.85 11.04
N HIS A 302 7.68 -2.60 11.44
CA HIS A 302 7.46 -3.98 11.00
C HIS A 302 6.55 -4.10 9.77
N GLY A 303 6.15 -2.97 9.19
CA GLY A 303 5.41 -2.87 7.94
C GLY A 303 3.90 -3.01 8.08
N LEU A 304 3.33 -2.87 9.29
CA LEU A 304 1.90 -2.63 9.45
C LEU A 304 1.56 -1.27 8.84
N PHE A 305 0.33 -1.10 8.35
CA PHE A 305 -0.05 0.13 7.67
C PHE A 305 -1.47 0.55 8.03
N TYR A 306 -1.63 1.83 8.38
CA TYR A 306 -2.89 2.47 8.71
C TYR A 306 -3.19 3.56 7.68
N ASP A 307 -4.47 3.76 7.38
CA ASP A 307 -4.93 4.91 6.63
C ASP A 307 -4.79 6.17 7.45
N VAL A 308 -4.19 7.23 6.88
CA VAL A 308 -4.26 8.56 7.49
C VAL A 308 -5.54 9.24 7.02
N LYS A 309 -6.39 9.58 7.99
CA LYS A 309 -7.70 10.19 7.76
C LYS A 309 -7.89 11.43 8.62
N GLY A 310 -8.78 12.32 8.19
CA GLY A 310 -9.39 13.32 9.07
C GLY A 310 -10.56 12.68 9.80
N VAL A 311 -10.61 12.75 11.13
CA VAL A 311 -11.68 12.23 11.96
C VAL A 311 -12.38 13.39 12.64
N LYS A 312 -13.70 13.42 12.46
CA LYS A 312 -14.60 14.39 13.05
C LYS A 312 -15.47 13.69 14.09
N LEU A 313 -15.58 14.26 15.29
CA LEU A 313 -16.35 13.68 16.38
C LEU A 313 -17.64 14.49 16.62
N ASN A 314 -17.63 15.78 16.30
CA ASN A 314 -18.76 16.68 16.50
C ASN A 314 -19.61 16.85 15.22
N ALA A 315 -20.88 17.20 15.40
CA ALA A 315 -21.80 17.46 14.28
C ALA A 315 -21.58 18.83 13.62
N ASP A 316 -21.09 19.81 14.39
CA ASP A 316 -20.85 21.19 13.94
C ASP A 316 -19.76 21.26 12.88
N ASP A 317 -19.78 22.27 12.00
CA ASP A 317 -18.77 22.38 10.93
C ASP A 317 -17.33 22.54 11.48
N THR A 318 -17.18 23.25 12.60
CA THR A 318 -15.91 23.36 13.33
C THR A 318 -15.86 22.28 14.41
N GLU A 319 -14.77 21.52 14.42
CA GLU A 319 -14.54 20.49 15.44
C GLU A 319 -14.01 21.09 16.74
N GLY A 320 -13.19 22.14 16.64
CA GLY A 320 -12.67 22.89 17.77
C GLY A 320 -11.64 23.92 17.34
N THR A 321 -10.95 24.48 18.32
CA THR A 321 -9.81 25.38 18.12
C THR A 321 -8.56 24.81 18.77
N VAL A 322 -7.39 25.06 18.18
CA VAL A 322 -6.09 24.76 18.79
C VAL A 322 -5.17 25.96 18.56
N ASN A 323 -4.66 26.53 19.65
CA ASN A 323 -3.82 27.73 19.62
C ASN A 323 -4.44 28.87 18.78
N GLY A 324 -5.74 29.09 18.92
CA GLY A 324 -6.49 30.12 18.18
C GLY A 324 -6.87 29.74 16.74
N VAL A 325 -6.47 28.57 16.24
CA VAL A 325 -6.79 28.10 14.88
C VAL A 325 -7.99 27.15 14.93
N ALA A 326 -9.04 27.48 14.20
CA ALA A 326 -10.21 26.61 14.02
C ALA A 326 -9.87 25.43 13.08
N PHE A 327 -10.29 24.22 13.47
CA PHE A 327 -10.10 23.01 12.68
C PHE A 327 -11.41 22.23 12.50
N ARG A 328 -11.53 21.54 11.37
CA ARG A 328 -12.72 20.75 11.00
C ARG A 328 -12.61 19.28 11.37
N ALA A 329 -11.38 18.75 11.47
CA ALA A 329 -11.13 17.36 11.89
C ALA A 329 -9.73 17.16 12.49
N HIS A 330 -9.61 16.17 13.36
CA HIS A 330 -8.32 15.64 13.83
C HIS A 330 -7.68 14.78 12.74
N VAL A 331 -6.38 14.88 12.49
CA VAL A 331 -5.71 13.92 11.59
C VAL A 331 -5.22 12.73 12.42
N LYS A 332 -5.65 11.53 12.04
CA LYS A 332 -5.41 10.27 12.76
C LYS A 332 -4.98 9.18 11.78
N ALA A 333 -4.23 8.19 12.27
CA ALA A 333 -4.06 6.93 11.55
C ALA A 333 -5.05 5.89 12.09
N LEU A 334 -5.75 5.20 11.18
CA LEU A 334 -6.75 4.17 11.49
C LEU A 334 -6.44 2.87 10.73
N PRO A 335 -6.79 1.68 11.25
CA PRO A 335 -6.72 0.44 10.51
C PRO A 335 -7.39 0.56 9.15
N GLN A 336 -6.77 -0.04 8.13
CA GLN A 336 -7.39 -0.12 6.82
C GLN A 336 -8.59 -1.09 6.91
N PRO A 337 -9.77 -0.70 6.38
CA PRO A 337 -10.93 -1.59 6.34
C PRO A 337 -10.73 -2.79 5.40
#